data_AF-A0A0B1SGZ6-F1
#
_entry.id   AF-A0A0B1SGZ6-F1
#
_cell.length_a   1.000
_cell.length_b   1.000
_cell.length_c   1.000
_cell.angle_alpha   90.00
_cell.angle_beta   90.00
_cell.angle_gamma   90.00
#
_symmetry.space_group_name_H-M   'P 1'
#
loop_
_entity.id
_entity.type
_entity.pdbx_description
1 polymer ?
#
loop_
_entity_poly.entity_id
_entity_poly.type
_entity_poly.pdbx_seq_one_letter_code
_entity_poly.pdbx_strand_id
1 'polypeptide(L)'
;LLQGQSRSSFSGVFEFLSRGQISRSHPDLKGFREDTCLERFSATPHDTTSYTHSLRLDSAVEMCNIPFTNYTLDFKGMIDYIFSTPQSLARLGFLGAFDSNWVAQNKIIGKFS
;
A
#
# COMPACT_ATOMS: atom_id res chain seq x y z
N LEU A 1 -29.83 4.43 2.97
CA LEU A 1 -29.05 3.81 4.06
C LEU A 1 -27.60 3.68 3.57
N LEU A 2 -26.80 4.74 3.72
CA LEU A 2 -25.41 4.77 3.25
C LEU A 2 -24.55 5.37 4.37
N GLN A 3 -24.16 4.55 5.33
CA GLN A 3 -23.06 4.82 6.24
C GLN A 3 -22.35 3.49 6.50
N GLY A 4 -21.04 3.46 6.28
CA GLY A 4 -20.22 2.30 6.61
C GLY A 4 -19.36 1.73 5.49
N GLN A 5 -18.88 2.54 4.53
CA GLN A 5 -17.58 2.21 3.97
C GLN A 5 -16.56 2.44 5.10
N SER A 6 -16.22 1.36 5.82
CA SER A 6 -15.06 1.37 6.70
C SER A 6 -13.89 1.89 5.88
N ARG A 7 -13.18 2.91 6.38
CA ARG A 7 -11.83 3.24 5.89
C ARG A 7 -11.14 1.92 5.59
N SER A 8 -10.82 1.67 4.31
CA SER A 8 -9.91 0.60 3.95
C SER A 8 -8.70 0.78 4.86
N SER A 9 -8.56 -0.08 5.85
CA SER A 9 -7.38 -0.05 6.70
C SER A 9 -6.28 -0.48 5.75
N PHE A 10 -5.47 0.48 5.30
CA PHE A 10 -4.36 0.19 4.40
C PHE A 10 -3.55 -0.94 5.01
N SER A 11 -3.02 -1.85 4.18
CA SER A 11 -2.23 -2.96 4.69
C SER A 11 -1.07 -2.45 5.53
N GLY A 12 -0.65 -3.23 6.52
CA GLY A 12 0.52 -2.93 7.33
C GLY A 12 1.77 -2.74 6.48
N VAL A 13 1.85 -3.38 5.31
CA VAL A 13 2.92 -3.17 4.32
C VAL A 13 2.89 -1.74 3.78
N PHE A 14 1.73 -1.27 3.33
CA PHE A 14 1.58 0.10 2.82
C PHE A 14 1.85 1.13 3.93
N GLU A 15 1.32 0.90 5.14
CA GLU A 15 1.56 1.77 6.29
C GLU A 15 3.06 1.86 6.61
N PHE A 16 3.75 0.72 6.72
CA PHE A 16 5.16 0.65 7.03
C PHE A 16 6.00 1.43 6.02
N LEU A 17 5.78 1.18 4.71
CA LEU A 17 6.52 1.85 3.64
C LEU A 17 6.23 3.36 3.57
N SER A 18 4.99 3.77 3.80
CA SER A 18 4.59 5.18 3.68
C SER A 18 4.98 6.01 4.90
N ARG A 19 4.97 5.42 6.09
CA ARG A 19 5.26 6.13 7.35
C ARG A 19 6.71 5.97 7.81
N GLY A 20 7.45 5.01 7.25
CA GLY A 20 8.76 4.63 7.73
C GLY A 20 8.74 3.81 9.02
N GLN A 21 7.55 3.47 9.52
CA GLN A 21 7.39 2.73 10.76
C GLN A 21 6.04 2.01 10.82
N ILE A 22 5.99 0.96 11.64
CA ILE A 22 4.77 0.21 11.95
C ILE A 22 4.81 -0.20 13.43
N SER A 23 3.66 -0.15 14.09
CA SER A 23 3.54 -0.60 15.49
C SER A 23 3.93 -2.08 15.63
N ARG A 24 4.65 -2.42 16.70
CA ARG A 24 4.98 -3.83 17.02
C ARG A 24 3.75 -4.68 17.34
N SER A 25 2.64 -4.04 17.73
CA SER A 25 1.35 -4.67 18.01
C SER A 25 0.39 -4.63 16.81
N HIS A 26 0.86 -4.20 15.62
CA HIS A 26 0.03 -4.04 14.44
C HIS A 26 -0.72 -5.33 14.07
N PRO A 27 -2.03 -5.27 13.74
CA PRO A 27 -2.85 -6.46 13.55
C PRO A 27 -2.34 -7.40 12.45
N ASP A 28 -1.79 -6.84 11.36
CA ASP A 28 -1.27 -7.59 10.21
C ASP A 28 -0.02 -8.44 10.53
N LEU A 29 0.68 -8.16 11.64
CA LEU A 29 1.79 -9.00 12.09
C LEU A 29 1.32 -10.36 12.66
N LYS A 30 0.03 -10.50 12.96
CA LYS A 30 -0.59 -11.75 13.44
C LYS A 30 0.18 -12.37 14.62
N GLY A 31 0.80 -13.53 14.41
CA GLY A 31 1.56 -14.24 15.45
C GLY A 31 2.93 -13.62 15.78
N PHE A 32 3.41 -12.68 14.97
CA PHE A 32 4.71 -12.02 15.15
C PHE A 32 4.59 -10.68 15.90
N ARG A 33 3.42 -10.36 16.45
CA ARG A 33 3.24 -9.14 17.26
C ARG A 33 4.18 -9.19 18.45
N GLU A 34 4.91 -8.10 18.66
CA GLU A 34 5.94 -7.95 19.70
C GLU A 34 7.11 -8.95 19.61
N ASP A 35 7.18 -9.77 18.57
CA ASP A 35 8.23 -10.79 18.44
C ASP A 35 9.58 -10.16 18.10
N THR A 36 10.56 -10.40 18.98
CA THR A 36 11.95 -9.93 18.84
C THR A 36 12.63 -10.36 17.54
N CYS A 37 12.15 -11.40 16.84
CA CYS A 37 12.73 -11.82 15.57
C CYS A 37 12.67 -10.73 14.49
N LEU A 38 11.68 -9.84 14.56
CA LEU A 38 11.50 -8.73 13.61
C LEU A 38 12.43 -7.55 13.88
N GLU A 39 13.07 -7.47 15.06
CA GLU A 39 14.01 -6.39 15.40
C GLU A 39 15.20 -6.33 14.44
N ARG A 40 15.59 -7.47 13.87
CA ARG A 40 16.68 -7.57 12.89
C ARG A 40 16.41 -6.82 11.58
N PHE A 41 15.14 -6.51 11.30
CA PHE A 41 14.73 -5.74 10.13
C PHE A 41 14.45 -4.27 10.46
N SER A 42 14.43 -3.90 11.74
CA SER A 42 14.22 -2.52 12.16
C SER A 42 15.51 -1.72 12.03
N ALA A 43 15.41 -0.52 11.46
CA ALA A 43 16.52 0.40 11.37
C ALA A 43 16.86 1.06 12.72
N THR A 44 15.92 1.08 13.67
CA THR A 44 16.13 1.58 15.03
C THR A 44 16.23 0.40 15.99
N PRO A 45 17.45 0.05 16.46
CA PRO A 45 17.62 -1.00 17.45
C PRO A 45 16.94 -0.62 18.77
N HIS A 46 16.39 -1.61 19.47
CA HIS A 46 15.79 -1.45 20.80
C HIS A 46 14.57 -0.52 20.89
N ASP A 47 13.93 -0.17 19.78
CA ASP A 47 12.61 0.47 19.81
C ASP A 47 11.56 -0.53 20.30
N THR A 48 10.94 -0.23 21.43
CA THR A 48 9.93 -1.08 22.08
C THR A 48 8.52 -0.81 21.58
N THR A 49 8.33 0.14 20.68
CA THR A 49 7.01 0.58 20.21
C THR A 49 6.77 0.26 18.75
N SER A 50 7.80 0.40 17.91
CA SER A 50 7.66 0.30 16.45
C SER A 50 8.84 -0.41 15.79
N TYR A 51 8.57 -1.08 14.68
CA TYR A 51 9.60 -1.44 13.70
C TYR A 51 9.73 -0.30 12.70
N THR A 52 10.96 0.08 12.32
CA THR A 52 11.20 1.26 11.48
C THR A 52 12.11 0.97 10.28
N HIS A 53 12.08 1.83 9.26
CA HIS A 53 13.08 1.88 8.19
C HIS A 53 13.52 3.33 7.92
N SER A 54 14.73 3.51 7.39
CA SER A 54 15.29 4.87 7.16
C SER A 54 15.01 5.43 5.75
N LEU A 55 14.33 4.66 4.89
CA LEU A 55 13.97 5.12 3.55
C LEU A 55 12.90 6.22 3.63
N ARG A 56 13.11 7.32 2.89
CA ARG A 56 12.10 8.36 2.71
C ARG A 56 11.29 8.04 1.46
N LEU A 57 10.29 7.19 1.61
CA LEU A 57 9.48 6.71 0.51
C LEU A 57 8.20 7.53 0.38
N ASP A 58 7.82 7.81 -0.85
CA ASP A 58 6.52 8.36 -1.21
C ASP A 58 5.93 7.54 -2.37
N SER A 59 4.61 7.37 -2.34
CA SER A 59 3.92 6.63 -3.39
C SER A 59 3.85 7.49 -4.65
N ALA A 60 4.31 6.94 -5.77
CA ALA A 60 4.31 7.66 -7.04
C ALA A 60 2.89 8.00 -7.52
N VAL A 61 1.88 7.24 -7.08
CA VAL A 61 0.49 7.42 -7.48
C VAL A 61 -0.37 7.59 -6.22
N GLU A 62 -1.16 8.65 -6.18
CA GLU A 62 -2.19 8.80 -5.14
C GLU A 62 -3.31 7.79 -5.39
N MET A 63 -3.70 7.04 -4.36
CA MET A 63 -4.72 6.00 -4.50
C MET A 63 -6.09 6.52 -4.90
N CYS A 64 -6.37 7.81 -4.73
CA CYS A 64 -7.60 8.41 -5.25
C CYS A 64 -7.65 8.46 -6.79
N ASN A 65 -6.48 8.40 -7.45
CA ASN A 65 -6.37 8.54 -8.90
C ASN A 65 -6.44 7.20 -9.64
N ILE A 66 -6.13 6.09 -8.95
CA ILE A 66 -6.23 4.74 -9.49
C ILE A 66 -6.99 3.88 -8.47
N PRO A 67 -8.25 3.47 -8.76
CA PRO A 67 -9.08 2.76 -7.78
C PRO A 67 -8.65 1.31 -7.54
N PHE A 68 -7.92 0.71 -8.49
CA PHE A 68 -7.40 -0.65 -8.40
C PHE A 68 -6.23 -0.82 -9.36
N THR A 69 -5.27 -1.66 -8.98
CA THR A 69 -4.22 -2.15 -9.88
C THR A 69 -4.48 -3.58 -10.30
N ASN A 70 -5.24 -4.33 -9.49
CA ASN A 70 -5.74 -5.64 -9.83
C ASN A 70 -7.26 -5.61 -10.03
N TYR A 71 -7.71 -6.14 -11.18
CA TYR A 71 -9.11 -6.23 -11.54
C TYR A 71 -9.45 -7.61 -12.09
N THR A 72 -9.98 -8.46 -11.22
CA THR A 72 -10.48 -9.80 -11.56
C THR A 72 -11.94 -9.94 -11.14
N LEU A 73 -12.54 -11.10 -11.43
CA LEU A 73 -13.92 -11.40 -11.03
C LEU A 73 -14.04 -11.48 -9.50
N ASP A 74 -13.10 -12.20 -8.87
CA ASP A 74 -13.15 -12.53 -7.45
C ASP A 74 -12.45 -11.50 -6.57
N PHE A 75 -11.58 -10.68 -7.16
CA PHE A 75 -10.80 -9.69 -6.43
C PHE A 75 -10.58 -8.41 -7.23
N LYS A 76 -10.87 -7.27 -6.60
CA LYS A 76 -10.55 -5.94 -7.11
C LYS A 76 -9.90 -5.16 -5.98
N GLY A 77 -8.69 -4.65 -6.21
CA GLY A 77 -7.95 -3.97 -5.16
C GLY A 77 -6.65 -3.32 -5.62
N MET A 78 -6.09 -2.52 -4.72
CA MET A 78 -4.78 -1.90 -4.85
C MET A 78 -3.74 -2.82 -4.21
N ILE A 79 -2.92 -3.48 -5.04
CA ILE A 79 -1.85 -4.37 -4.56
C ILE A 79 -0.48 -4.05 -5.16
N ASP A 80 -0.44 -3.21 -6.20
CA ASP A 80 0.78 -2.81 -6.90
C ASP A 80 1.10 -1.37 -6.55
N TYR A 81 2.34 -1.13 -6.11
CA TYR A 81 2.78 0.19 -5.66
C TYR A 81 4.16 0.50 -6.24
N ILE A 82 4.35 1.74 -6.65
CA ILE A 82 5.67 2.29 -6.96
C ILE A 82 5.99 3.28 -5.85
N PHE A 83 6.98 2.97 -5.03
CA PHE A 83 7.54 3.90 -4.06
C PHE A 83 8.84 4.49 -4.59
N SER A 84 9.05 5.77 -4.33
CA SER A 84 10.27 6.48 -4.73
C SER A 84 10.75 7.40 -3.62
N THR A 85 12.00 7.84 -3.69
CA THR A 85 12.53 8.88 -2.79
C THR A 85 12.48 10.21 -3.51
N PRO A 86 11.54 11.12 -3.18
CA PRO A 86 11.32 12.34 -3.96
C PRO A 86 12.55 13.25 -4.05
N GLN A 87 13.44 13.19 -3.05
CA GLN A 87 14.69 13.96 -3.07
C GLN A 87 15.68 13.49 -4.15
N SER A 88 15.59 12.23 -4.57
CA SER A 88 16.52 11.61 -5.53
C SER A 88 15.88 11.35 -6.89
N LEU A 89 14.55 11.21 -6.95
CA LEU A 89 13.80 10.88 -8.15
C LEU A 89 12.56 11.76 -8.24
N ALA A 90 12.61 12.75 -9.13
CA ALA A 90 11.49 13.64 -9.39
C ALA A 90 10.41 12.93 -10.22
N ARG A 91 9.16 12.96 -9.75
CA ARG A 91 8.00 12.46 -10.49
C ARG A 91 7.58 13.45 -11.57
N LEU A 92 7.70 13.08 -12.83
CA LEU A 92 7.27 13.91 -13.98
C LEU A 92 5.76 13.77 -14.28
N GLY A 93 5.16 12.63 -13.95
CA GLY A 93 3.74 12.34 -14.17
C GLY A 93 3.40 10.90 -13.82
N PHE A 94 2.13 10.53 -13.95
CA PHE A 94 1.65 9.15 -13.82
C PHE A 94 0.58 8.85 -14.88
N LEU A 95 0.41 7.57 -15.21
CA LEU A 95 -0.68 7.12 -16.07
C LEU A 95 -1.92 6.86 -15.21
N GLY A 96 -3.01 7.57 -15.48
CA GLY A 96 -4.26 7.44 -14.73
C GLY A 96 -4.99 6.12 -14.97
N ALA A 97 -6.08 5.93 -14.21
CA ALA A 97 -6.94 4.75 -14.37
C ALA A 97 -7.55 4.65 -15.77
N PHE A 98 -7.85 3.43 -16.19
CA PHE A 98 -8.65 3.19 -17.39
C PHE A 98 -10.06 3.80 -17.24
N ASP A 99 -10.63 4.27 -18.35
CA ASP A 99 -12.03 4.69 -18.39
C ASP A 99 -12.95 3.51 -18.06
N SER A 100 -13.70 3.63 -16.97
CA SER A 100 -14.62 2.60 -16.49
C SER A 100 -15.69 2.22 -17.52
N ASN A 101 -16.14 3.18 -18.33
CA ASN A 101 -17.13 2.93 -19.37
C ASN A 101 -16.54 2.08 -20.49
N TRP A 102 -15.31 2.38 -20.88
CA TRP A 102 -14.60 1.62 -21.90
C TRP A 102 -14.36 0.18 -21.44
N VAL A 103 -13.94 -0.02 -20.19
CA VAL A 103 -13.73 -1.36 -19.60
C VAL A 103 -15.04 -2.17 -19.60
N ALA A 104 -16.15 -1.54 -19.20
CA ALA A 104 -17.46 -2.19 -19.15
C ALA A 104 -17.97 -2.57 -20.55
N GLN A 105 -17.81 -1.69 -21.54
CA GLN A 105 -18.24 -1.91 -22.92
C GLN A 105 -17.47 -3.03 -23.60
N ASN A 106 -16.17 -3.13 -23.35
CA ASN A 106 -15.30 -4.12 -23.99
C ASN A 106 -15.30 -5.49 -23.30
N LYS A 107 -16.13 -5.68 -22.25
CA LYS A 107 -16.24 -6.93 -21.48
C LYS A 107 -14.87 -7.50 -21.12
N ILE A 108 -13.94 -6.65 -20.68
CA ILE A 108 -12.60 -7.12 -20.31
C ILE A 108 -12.75 -8.00 -19.06
N ILE A 109 -12.70 -9.32 -19.27
CA ILE A 109 -12.61 -10.34 -18.24
C ILE A 109 -11.12 -10.50 -17.95
N GLY A 110 -10.72 -10.15 -16.73
CA GLY A 110 -9.40 -9.60 -16.43
C GLY A 110 -8.18 -10.47 -16.75
N LYS A 111 -7.10 -9.79 -17.14
CA LYS A 111 -5.80 -9.85 -16.46
C LYS A 111 -4.99 -8.58 -16.81
N PHE A 112 -4.85 -7.66 -15.86
CA PHE A 112 -3.73 -6.72 -15.84
C PHE A 112 -2.88 -7.12 -14.63
N SER A 113 -1.61 -7.38 -14.89
CA SER A 113 -0.56 -7.70 -13.93
C SER A 113 0.52 -6.65 -14.03
#